data_AF-A0A9E3L2T0-F1
#
_entry.id   AF-A0A9E3L2T0-F1
#
_cell.length_a   1.000
_cell.length_b   1.000
_cell.length_c   1.000
_cell.angle_alpha   90.00
_cell.angle_beta   90.00
_cell.angle_gamma   90.00
#
_symmetry.space_group_name_H-M   'P 1'
#
loop_
_entity.id
_entity.type
_entity.pdbx_description
1 polymer ?
#
loop_
_entity_poly.entity_id
_entity_poly.type
_entity_poly.pdbx_seq_one_letter_code
_entity_poly.pdbx_strand_id
1 'polypeptide(L)' 'MQDMKAHLEKLLTDAEECALVSKLATDKVKQELFARLAQHLKTLASEVERAIAKIEVDNAPPS' A
#
# COMPACT_ATOMS: atom_id res chain seq x y z
N MET A 1 -5.32 2.27 -16.16
CA MET A 1 -5.99 2.17 -14.84
C MET A 1 -5.85 0.79 -14.22
N GLN A 2 -6.06 -0.30 -14.98
CA GLN A 2 -5.87 -1.67 -14.44
C GLN A 2 -4.45 -1.91 -13.91
N ASP A 3 -3.43 -1.38 -14.58
CA ASP A 3 -2.03 -1.52 -14.13
C ASP A 3 -1.81 -0.85 -12.76
N MET A 4 -2.39 0.35 -12.56
CA MET A 4 -2.29 1.07 -11.29
C MET A 4 -3.06 0.34 -10.17
N LYS A 5 -4.23 -0.24 -10.48
CA LYS A 5 -4.99 -1.05 -9.51
C LYS A 5 -4.25 -2.33 -9.13
N ALA A 6 -3.61 -3.00 -10.08
CA ALA A 6 -2.76 -4.16 -9.81
C ALA A 6 -1.52 -3.80 -8.98
N HIS A 7 -0.90 -2.64 -9.25
CA HIS A 7 0.20 -2.14 -8.42
C HIS A 7 -0.25 -1.76 -7.01
N LEU A 8 -1.45 -1.16 -6.85
CA LEU A 8 -2.04 -0.88 -5.55
C LEU A 8 -2.26 -2.18 -4.75
N GLU A 9 -2.86 -3.19 -5.36
CA GLU A 9 -3.08 -4.50 -4.73
C GLU A 9 -1.75 -5.12 -4.28
N LYS A 10 -0.73 -5.09 -5.14
CA LYS A 10 0.60 -5.58 -4.76
C LYS A 10 1.17 -4.85 -3.54
N LEU A 11 1.09 -3.52 -3.49
CA LEU A 11 1.58 -2.74 -2.35
C LEU A 11 0.85 -3.09 -1.04
N LEU A 12 -0.46 -3.33 -1.12
CA LEU A 12 -1.25 -3.74 0.04
C LEU A 12 -0.87 -5.15 0.51
N THR A 13 -0.73 -6.10 -0.42
CA THR A 13 -0.27 -7.47 -0.11
C THR A 13 1.11 -7.45 0.53
N ASP A 14 2.08 -6.76 -0.07
CA ASP A 14 3.45 -6.65 0.47
C ASP A 14 3.44 -6.01 1.88
N ALA A 15 2.54 -5.04 2.11
CA ALA A 15 2.39 -4.40 3.43
C ALA A 15 1.82 -5.35 4.48
N GLU A 16 0.84 -6.16 4.11
CA GLU A 16 0.25 -7.18 4.99
C GLU A 16 1.25 -8.29 5.33
N GLU A 17 2.02 -8.74 4.33
CA GLU A 17 3.12 -9.69 4.54
C GLU A 17 4.17 -9.13 5.49
N CYS A 18 4.62 -7.88 5.29
CA CYS A 18 5.56 -7.22 6.20
C CYS A 18 4.98 -7.10 7.61
N ALA A 19 3.70 -6.74 7.75
CA ALA A 19 3.04 -6.65 9.05
C ALA A 19 2.95 -8.02 9.74
N LEU A 20 2.71 -9.10 8.99
CA LEU A 20 2.70 -10.46 9.52
C LEU A 20 4.09 -10.88 9.98
N VAL A 21 5.13 -10.64 9.18
CA VAL A 21 6.52 -10.93 9.55
C VAL A 21 6.91 -10.17 10.83
N SER A 22 6.54 -8.90 10.94
CA SER A 22 6.77 -8.10 12.15
C SER A 22 6.11 -8.72 13.39
N LYS A 23 4.85 -9.18 13.26
CA LYS A 23 4.11 -9.84 14.36
C LYS A 23 4.73 -11.17 14.79
N LEU A 24 5.28 -11.93 13.84
CA LEU A 24 5.86 -13.25 14.09
C LEU A 24 7.35 -13.20 14.48
N ALA A 25 8.01 -12.05 14.30
CA ALA A 25 9.42 -11.90 14.63
C ALA A 25 9.65 -11.95 16.15
N THR A 26 10.61 -12.79 16.56
CA THR A 26 11.10 -12.86 17.95
C THR A 26 12.25 -11.88 18.22
N ASP A 27 12.93 -11.45 17.17
CA ASP A 27 13.97 -10.41 17.22
C ASP A 27 13.33 -9.02 17.11
N LYS A 28 13.67 -8.12 18.06
CA LYS A 28 13.09 -6.77 18.13
C LYS A 28 13.48 -5.88 16.95
N VAL A 29 14.72 -5.99 16.46
CA VAL A 29 15.20 -5.18 15.33
C VAL A 29 14.46 -5.58 14.06
N LYS A 30 14.30 -6.89 13.84
CA LYS A 30 13.50 -7.44 12.75
C LYS A 30 12.03 -7.02 12.86
N GLN A 31 11.44 -7.10 14.05
CA GLN A 31 10.07 -6.66 14.28
C GLN A 31 9.88 -5.19 13.87
N GLU A 32 10.74 -4.29 14.35
CA GLU A 32 10.66 -2.85 14.05
C GLU A 32 10.88 -2.56 12.57
N LEU A 33 11.85 -3.22 11.92
CA LEU A 33 12.13 -3.05 10.50
C LEU A 33 10.90 -3.38 9.65
N PHE A 34 10.32 -4.57 9.86
CA PHE A 34 9.16 -5.00 9.08
C PHE A 34 7.88 -4.20 9.41
N ALA A 35 7.74 -3.70 10.65
CA ALA A 35 6.66 -2.77 10.98
C ALA A 35 6.77 -1.46 10.19
N ARG A 36 7.98 -0.89 10.11
CA ARG A 36 8.24 0.34 9.33
C ARG A 36 8.01 0.12 7.83
N LEU A 37 8.48 -1.00 7.29
CA LEU A 37 8.24 -1.37 5.89
C LEU A 37 6.74 -1.46 5.58
N ALA A 38 5.95 -2.14 6.43
CA ALA A 38 4.51 -2.22 6.27
C ALA A 38 3.84 -0.83 6.27
N GLN A 39 4.29 0.08 7.13
CA GLN A 39 3.76 1.45 7.19
C GLN A 39 4.11 2.27 5.95
N HIS A 40 5.34 2.14 5.43
CA HIS A 40 5.75 2.82 4.20
C HIS A 40 4.98 2.31 2.98
N LEU A 41 4.82 0.99 2.86
CA LEU A 41 4.03 0.39 1.78
C LEU A 41 2.58 0.84 1.80
N LYS A 42 1.95 0.92 2.98
CA LYS A 42 0.59 1.49 3.14
C LYS A 42 0.52 2.95 2.73
N THR A 43 1.53 3.74 3.08
CA THR A 43 1.60 5.16 2.71
C THR A 43 1.62 5.31 1.18
N LEU A 44 2.47 4.54 0.51
CA LEU A 44 2.56 4.53 -0.95
C LEU A 44 1.27 4.00 -1.60
N ALA A 45 0.65 2.94 -1.05
CA ALA A 45 -0.65 2.45 -1.50
C ALA A 45 -1.71 3.57 -1.45
N SER A 46 -1.79 4.32 -0.36
CA SER A 46 -2.72 5.45 -0.25
C SER A 46 -2.44 6.57 -1.27
N GLU A 47 -1.18 6.78 -1.66
CA GLU A 47 -0.84 7.74 -2.72
C GLU A 47 -1.33 7.26 -4.09
N VAL A 48 -1.13 5.98 -4.40
CA VAL A 48 -1.62 5.37 -5.65
C VAL A 48 -3.14 5.40 -5.72
N GLU A 49 -3.83 5.09 -4.61
CA GLU A 49 -5.28 5.18 -4.52
C GLU A 49 -5.79 6.60 -4.77
N ARG A 50 -5.15 7.62 -4.17
CA ARG A 50 -5.49 9.03 -4.44
C ARG A 50 -5.27 9.41 -5.90
N ALA A 51 -4.19 8.93 -6.52
CA ALA A 51 -3.92 9.18 -7.93
C ALA A 51 -4.98 8.54 -8.83
N ILE A 52 -5.40 7.30 -8.53
CA ILE A 52 -6.50 6.60 -9.20
C ILE A 52 -7.80 7.41 -9.09
N ALA A 53 -8.17 7.82 -7.87
CA ALA A 53 -9.39 8.56 -7.62
C ALA A 53 -9.41 9.91 -8.36
N LYS A 54 -8.28 10.63 -8.39
CA LYS A 54 -8.17 11.89 -9.14
C LYS A 54 -8.43 11.68 -10.64
N ILE A 55 -7.83 10.64 -11.23
CA ILE A 55 -8.04 10.30 -12.64
C ILE A 55 -9.51 9.97 -12.88
N GLU A 56 -10.15 9.18 -12.01
CA GLU A 56 -11.57 8.81 -12.16
C GLU A 56 -12.51 10.03 -12.08
N VAL A 57 -12.22 11.00 -11.19
CA VAL A 57 -12.96 12.27 -11.08
C VAL A 57 -12.77 13.14 -12.33
N ASP A 58 -11.54 13.28 -12.82
CA ASP A 58 -11.24 14.08 -14.02
C ASP A 58 -11.88 13.51 -15.30
N ASN A 59 -12.19 12.19 -15.32
CA ASN A 59 -12.85 11.52 -16.45
C ASN A 59 -14.38 11.46 -16.32
N ALA A 60 -14.99 11.97 -15.24
CA ALA A 60 -16.44 12.00 -15.08
C ALA A 60 -17.05 13.13 -15.93
N PRO A 61 -18.12 12.88 -16.71
CA PRO A 61 -18.75 13.94 -17.50
C PRO A 61 -19.37 15.00 -16.58
N PRO A 62 -19.25 16.30 -16.91
CA PRO A 62 -19.89 17.36 -16.16
C PRO A 62 -21.42 17.18 -16.22
N SER A 63 -22.05 17.25 -15.04
CA SER A 63 -23.49 17.12 -14.84
C SER A 63 -24.26 18.30 -15.44
#